data_AF-A0A533XM70-F1
#
_entry.id   AF-A0A533XM70-F1
#
_cell.length_a   1.000
_cell.length_b   1.000
_cell.length_c   1.000
_cell.angle_alpha   90.00
_cell.angle_beta   90.00
_cell.angle_gamma   90.00
#
_symmetry.space_group_name_H-M   'P 1'
#
loop_
_entity.id
_entity.type
_entity.pdbx_description
1 polymer ?
#
loop_
_entity_poly.entity_id
_entity_poly.type
_entity_poly.pdbx_seq_one_letter_code
_entity_poly.pdbx_strand_id
1 'polypeptide(L)'
;MDFDSVEQRLQDMTCPVCKNSAGFVIPRDPRITDGEYKAFCKGCRYSMPIHMDIENYLRNQPDVTFWVKGMRCPHCLKTGGTLDFWVQPSVRYALYFITCTSCRQTFSETSALEAYE
;
A
#
# COMPACT_ATOMS: atom_id res chain seq x y z
N MET A 1 14.32 2.11 -7.18
CA MET A 1 13.37 1.43 -6.28
C MET A 1 13.88 1.64 -4.86
N ASP A 2 13.08 2.21 -3.99
CA ASP A 2 13.46 2.53 -2.61
C ASP A 2 12.66 1.64 -1.64
N PHE A 3 13.18 0.43 -1.39
CA PHE A 3 12.55 -0.54 -0.49
C PHE A 3 12.46 -0.02 0.94
N ASP A 4 13.43 0.80 1.36
CA ASP A 4 13.48 1.31 2.73
C ASP A 4 12.31 2.28 2.97
N SER A 5 11.96 3.10 1.98
CA SER A 5 10.74 3.94 2.01
C SER A 5 9.44 3.12 2.08
N VAL A 6 9.34 2.03 1.30
CA VAL A 6 8.16 1.15 1.35
C VAL A 6 8.06 0.46 2.71
N GLU A 7 9.16 -0.11 3.21
CA GLU A 7 9.20 -0.73 4.53
C GLU A 7 8.80 0.25 5.64
N GLN A 8 9.29 1.49 5.59
CA GLN A 8 8.95 2.52 6.56
C GLN A 8 7.44 2.79 6.56
N ARG A 9 6.82 2.91 5.39
CA ARG A 9 5.37 3.15 5.28
C ARG A 9 4.54 1.95 5.73
N LEU A 10 5.06 0.73 5.60
CA LEU A 10 4.39 -0.47 6.12
C LEU A 10 4.45 -0.58 7.66
N GLN A 11 5.25 0.23 8.36
CA GLN A 11 5.32 0.18 9.82
C GLN A 11 4.03 0.64 10.50
N ASP A 12 3.25 1.50 9.84
CA ASP A 12 1.97 1.99 10.35
C ASP A 12 0.85 0.92 10.24
N MET A 13 1.13 -0.21 9.58
CA MET A 13 0.16 -1.27 9.36
C MET A 13 0.19 -2.33 10.48
N THR A 14 -0.99 -2.70 10.97
CA THR A 14 -1.14 -3.84 11.89
C THR A 14 -1.23 -5.15 11.12
N CYS A 15 -0.48 -6.17 11.55
CA CYS A 15 -0.53 -7.48 10.90
C CYS A 15 -1.93 -8.11 11.03
N PRO A 16 -2.58 -8.53 9.92
CA PRO A 16 -3.91 -9.13 9.99
C PRO A 16 -3.92 -10.50 10.67
N VAL A 17 -2.79 -11.20 10.72
CA VAL A 17 -2.66 -12.54 11.31
C VAL A 17 -2.34 -12.48 12.79
N CYS A 18 -1.20 -11.90 13.18
CA CYS A 18 -0.78 -11.88 14.59
C CYS A 18 -1.26 -10.65 15.37
N LYS A 19 -1.93 -9.70 14.71
CA LYS A 19 -2.41 -8.44 15.28
C LYS A 19 -1.33 -7.56 15.93
N ASN A 20 -0.05 -7.89 15.71
CA ASN A 20 1.07 -7.13 16.20
C ASN A 20 1.48 -6.06 15.17
N SER A 21 1.90 -4.91 15.66
CA SER A 21 2.43 -3.78 14.89
C SER A 21 3.95 -3.90 14.68
N ALA A 22 4.53 -5.10 14.82
CA ALA A 22 5.97 -5.35 14.83
C ALA A 22 6.70 -4.98 13.52
N GLY A 23 6.00 -4.44 12.52
CA GLY A 23 6.54 -4.02 11.23
C GLY A 23 6.63 -5.17 10.21
N PHE A 24 6.69 -4.76 8.95
CA PHE A 24 6.90 -5.64 7.81
C PHE A 24 8.29 -5.45 7.22
N VAL A 25 8.84 -6.49 6.61
CA VAL A 25 10.12 -6.45 5.87
C VAL A 25 9.94 -6.95 4.46
N ILE A 26 10.69 -6.38 3.53
CA ILE A 26 10.75 -6.77 2.13
C ILE A 26 12.07 -7.51 1.93
N PRO A 27 12.05 -8.83 1.67
CA PRO A 27 13.26 -9.57 1.40
C PRO A 27 13.95 -8.99 0.16
N ARG A 28 15.25 -8.72 0.28
CA ARG A 28 16.08 -8.25 -0.84
C ARG A 28 16.56 -9.38 -1.75
N ASP A 29 16.42 -10.63 -1.31
CA ASP A 29 16.75 -11.80 -2.12
C ASP A 29 15.56 -12.17 -3.03
N PRO A 30 15.71 -12.02 -4.36
CA PRO A 30 14.64 -12.32 -5.32
C PRO A 30 14.21 -13.79 -5.32
N ARG A 31 15.04 -14.70 -4.79
CA ARG A 31 14.69 -16.12 -4.61
C ARG A 31 13.59 -16.32 -3.57
N ILE A 32 13.45 -15.38 -2.62
CA ILE A 32 12.45 -15.46 -1.54
C ILE A 32 11.07 -15.02 -2.05
N THR A 33 11.03 -14.14 -3.06
CA THR A 33 9.78 -13.52 -3.50
C THR A 33 9.21 -14.13 -4.78
N ASP A 34 9.94 -15.05 -5.41
CA ASP A 34 9.56 -15.76 -6.65
C ASP A 34 9.27 -14.78 -7.80
N GLY A 35 10.10 -13.73 -7.91
CA GLY A 35 9.94 -12.69 -8.92
C GLY A 35 8.85 -11.65 -8.63
N GLU A 36 8.05 -11.83 -7.58
CA GLU A 36 7.08 -10.83 -7.12
C GLU A 36 7.67 -9.93 -6.03
N TYR A 37 6.97 -8.87 -5.65
CA TYR A 37 7.33 -8.08 -4.48
C TYR A 37 6.44 -8.48 -3.30
N LYS A 38 7.04 -8.90 -2.19
CA LYS A 38 6.33 -9.41 -1.01
C LYS A 38 6.86 -8.79 0.27
N ALA A 39 5.96 -8.45 1.18
CA ALA A 39 6.25 -8.03 2.54
C ALA A 39 5.99 -9.18 3.52
N PHE A 40 6.82 -9.32 4.54
CA PHE A 40 6.73 -10.35 5.57
C PHE A 40 6.62 -9.71 6.96
N CYS A 41 5.64 -10.13 7.74
CA CYS A 41 5.51 -9.68 9.12
C CYS A 41 6.69 -10.20 9.96
N LYS A 42 7.35 -9.33 10.73
CA LYS A 42 8.46 -9.73 11.62
C LYS A 42 8.01 -10.68 12.74
N GLY A 43 6.74 -10.59 13.17
CA GLY A 43 6.22 -11.37 14.29
C GLY A 43 5.81 -12.81 13.94
N CYS A 44 5.03 -13.00 12.87
CA CYS A 44 4.49 -14.32 12.50
C CYS A 44 4.88 -14.81 11.11
N ARG A 45 5.76 -14.09 10.40
CA ARG A 45 6.22 -14.44 9.05
C ARG A 45 5.12 -14.49 7.99
N TYR A 46 3.92 -14.02 8.30
CA TYR A 46 2.85 -13.82 7.33
C TYR A 46 3.35 -12.98 6.15
N SER A 47 3.14 -13.46 4.93
CA SER A 47 3.55 -12.79 3.69
C SER A 47 2.35 -12.18 2.97
N MET A 48 2.53 -10.99 2.40
CA MET A 48 1.54 -10.35 1.53
C MET A 48 2.21 -9.75 0.28
N PRO A 49 1.52 -9.69 -0.86
CA PRO A 49 2.05 -9.05 -2.06
C PRO A 49 2.10 -7.52 -1.89
N ILE A 50 3.06 -6.91 -2.58
CA ILE A 50 3.20 -5.45 -2.74
C ILE A 50 3.08 -5.14 -4.22
N HIS A 51 2.09 -4.34 -4.56
CA HIS A 51 1.81 -3.95 -5.93
C HIS A 51 2.40 -2.57 -6.20
N MET A 52 3.50 -2.54 -6.95
CA MET A 52 4.24 -1.31 -7.26
C MET A 52 4.14 -0.88 -8.73
N ASP A 53 3.60 -1.73 -9.62
CA ASP A 53 3.31 -1.36 -11.01
C ASP A 53 2.01 -0.53 -11.08
N ILE A 54 2.10 0.70 -10.57
CA ILE A 54 0.94 1.58 -10.44
C ILE A 54 0.44 2.09 -11.79
N GLU A 55 1.33 2.32 -12.76
CA GLU A 55 0.90 2.82 -14.08
C GLU A 55 -0.02 1.83 -14.79
N ASN A 56 0.34 0.55 -14.80
CA ASN A 56 -0.49 -0.49 -15.36
C ASN A 56 -1.76 -0.72 -14.54
N TYR A 57 -1.64 -0.72 -13.20
CA TYR A 57 -2.79 -0.89 -12.32
C TYR A 57 -3.84 0.22 -12.52
N LEU A 58 -3.44 1.49 -12.51
CA LEU A 58 -4.35 2.63 -12.71
C LEU A 58 -4.97 2.66 -14.11
N ARG A 59 -4.24 2.18 -15.14
CA ARG A 59 -4.79 2.03 -16.50
C ARG A 59 -5.95 1.03 -16.53
N ASN A 60 -5.84 -0.05 -15.76
CA ASN A 60 -6.87 -1.10 -15.71
C ASN A 60 -7.96 -0.82 -14.66
N GLN A 61 -7.72 0.11 -13.73
CA GLN A 61 -8.63 0.47 -12.63
C GLN A 61 -8.97 1.99 -12.68
N PRO A 62 -9.86 2.41 -13.61
CA PRO A 62 -10.23 3.82 -13.75
C PRO A 62 -10.87 4.39 -12.49
N ASP A 63 -11.63 3.58 -11.74
CA ASP A 63 -12.31 4.02 -10.51
C ASP A 63 -11.30 4.42 -9.42
N VAL A 64 -10.24 3.62 -9.24
CA VAL A 64 -9.14 3.96 -8.32
C VAL A 64 -8.45 5.25 -8.78
N THR A 65 -8.24 5.42 -10.09
CA THR A 65 -7.65 6.65 -10.64
C THR A 65 -8.50 7.88 -10.31
N PHE A 66 -9.82 7.82 -10.48
CA PHE A 66 -10.71 8.93 -10.14
C PHE A 66 -10.74 9.18 -8.63
N TRP A 67 -10.78 8.12 -7.82
CA TRP A 67 -10.77 8.23 -6.37
C TRP A 67 -9.49 8.90 -5.84
N VAL A 68 -8.30 8.47 -6.27
CA VAL A 68 -7.02 9.08 -5.85
C VAL A 68 -6.94 10.56 -6.25
N LYS A 69 -7.51 10.93 -7.41
CA LYS A 69 -7.58 12.34 -7.84
C LYS A 69 -8.58 13.15 -7.03
N GLY A 70 -9.69 12.55 -6.61
CA GLY A 70 -10.80 13.21 -5.90
C GLY A 70 -10.65 13.23 -4.38
N MET A 71 -9.77 12.41 -3.81
CA MET A 71 -9.63 12.30 -2.36
C MET A 71 -9.05 13.56 -1.73
N ARG A 72 -9.42 13.81 -0.47
CA ARG A 72 -8.93 14.93 0.33
C ARG A 72 -7.76 14.48 1.20
N CYS A 73 -6.64 15.18 1.12
CA CYS A 73 -5.49 14.89 1.97
C CYS A 73 -5.81 15.14 3.46
N PRO A 74 -5.53 14.18 4.36
CA PRO A 74 -5.80 14.36 5.79
C PRO A 74 -4.93 15.45 6.44
N HIS A 75 -3.78 15.79 5.85
CA HIS A 75 -2.84 16.77 6.41
C HIS A 75 -3.14 18.21 6.00
N CYS A 76 -3.38 18.46 4.71
CA CYS A 76 -3.55 19.82 4.18
C CYS A 76 -4.95 20.11 3.64
N LEU A 77 -5.84 19.12 3.66
CA LEU A 77 -7.24 19.23 3.27
C LEU A 77 -7.47 19.63 1.80
N LYS A 78 -6.43 19.65 0.97
CA LYS A 78 -6.53 19.83 -0.48
C LYS A 78 -6.81 18.50 -1.17
N THR A 79 -7.44 18.59 -2.34
CA THR A 79 -7.80 17.44 -3.16
C THR A 79 -6.63 17.00 -4.05
N GLY A 80 -6.48 15.69 -4.20
CA GLY A 80 -5.54 15.07 -5.13
C GLY A 80 -4.37 14.36 -4.46
N GLY A 81 -4.13 13.15 -4.94
CA GLY A 81 -2.99 12.32 -4.56
C GLY A 81 -2.34 11.64 -5.77
N THR A 82 -1.24 10.96 -5.50
CA THR A 82 -0.61 10.00 -6.40
C THR A 82 -0.49 8.69 -5.63
N LEU A 83 -0.97 7.59 -6.23
CA LEU A 83 -0.79 6.27 -5.67
C LEU A 83 0.66 5.85 -5.87
N ASP A 84 1.34 5.46 -4.81
CA ASP A 84 2.75 5.08 -4.87
C ASP A 84 2.91 3.55 -4.96
N PHE A 85 2.13 2.84 -4.15
CA PHE A 85 1.97 1.39 -4.17
C PHE A 85 0.69 1.01 -3.41
N TRP A 86 0.30 -0.24 -3.48
CA TRP A 86 -0.75 -0.78 -2.62
C TRP A 86 -0.43 -2.20 -2.19
N VAL A 87 -1.08 -2.64 -1.12
CA VAL A 87 -0.94 -4.00 -0.59
C VAL A 87 -2.33 -4.58 -0.36
N GLN A 88 -2.43 -5.90 -0.40
CA GLN A 88 -3.66 -6.63 -0.08
C GLN A 88 -3.42 -7.59 1.10
N PRO A 89 -3.53 -7.10 2.35
CA PRO A 89 -3.32 -7.91 3.55
C PRO A 89 -4.37 -9.00 3.76
N SER A 90 -5.51 -8.90 3.11
CA SER A 90 -6.53 -9.96 3.11
C SER A 90 -7.40 -9.86 1.88
N VAL A 91 -8.17 -10.91 1.59
CA VAL A 91 -9.12 -10.95 0.47
C VAL A 91 -10.13 -9.78 0.46
N ARG A 92 -10.41 -9.16 1.61
CA ARG A 92 -11.40 -8.07 1.76
C ARG A 92 -10.78 -6.74 2.16
N TYR A 93 -9.46 -6.61 2.11
CA TYR A 93 -8.77 -5.44 2.61
C TYR A 93 -7.61 -5.10 1.69
N ALA A 94 -7.69 -3.93 1.08
CA ALA A 94 -6.63 -3.31 0.31
C ALA A 94 -6.23 -1.99 0.98
N LEU A 95 -4.93 -1.77 1.11
CA LEU A 95 -4.37 -0.56 1.68
C LEU A 95 -3.54 0.16 0.61
N TYR A 96 -3.91 1.41 0.35
CA TYR A 96 -3.35 2.24 -0.70
C TYR A 96 -2.42 3.26 -0.08
N PHE A 97 -1.19 3.33 -0.56
CA PHE A 97 -0.17 4.23 -0.06
C PHE A 97 -0.03 5.41 -1.01
N ILE A 98 -0.39 6.60 -0.54
CA ILE A 98 -0.63 7.77 -1.37
C ILE A 98 0.26 8.93 -0.94
N THR A 99 0.76 9.70 -1.90
CA THR A 99 1.43 10.98 -1.70
C THR A 99 0.52 12.13 -2.12
N CYS A 100 0.30 13.10 -1.24
CA CYS A 100 -0.47 14.29 -1.59
C CYS A 100 0.26 15.13 -2.64
N THR A 101 -0.44 15.51 -3.72
CA THR A 101 0.15 16.37 -4.76
C THR A 101 0.42 17.79 -4.29
N SER A 102 -0.32 18.27 -3.29
CA SER A 102 -0.23 19.65 -2.79
C SER A 102 0.80 19.86 -1.68
N CYS A 103 0.82 18.98 -0.66
CA CYS A 103 1.71 19.14 0.50
C CYS A 103 2.82 18.08 0.57
N ARG A 104 2.84 17.12 -0.35
CA ARG A 104 3.85 16.05 -0.45
C ARG A 104 3.91 15.11 0.76
N GLN A 105 2.99 15.22 1.71
CA GLN A 105 2.85 14.28 2.80
C GLN A 105 2.33 12.94 2.28
N THR A 106 2.89 11.86 2.82
CA THR A 106 2.48 10.48 2.56
C THR A 106 1.49 10.01 3.61
N PHE A 107 0.49 9.26 3.19
CA PHE A 107 -0.46 8.61 4.10
C PHE A 107 -0.98 7.32 3.45
N SER A 108 -1.67 6.50 4.24
CA SER A 108 -2.31 5.28 3.76
C SER A 108 -3.82 5.40 3.88
N GLU A 109 -4.55 4.91 2.90
CA GLU A 109 -6.01 4.94 2.87
C GLU A 109 -6.57 3.57 2.46
N THR A 110 -7.69 3.18 3.07
CA THR A 110 -8.46 2.01 2.63
C THR A 110 -9.47 2.46 1.60
N SER A 111 -9.42 1.92 0.38
CA SER A 111 -10.46 2.21 -0.60
C SER A 111 -11.72 1.41 -0.26
N ALA A 112 -12.88 2.08 -0.22
CA ALA A 112 -14.17 1.42 -0.16
C ALA A 112 -14.52 0.65 -1.45
N LEU A 113 -13.76 0.86 -2.54
CA LEU A 113 -14.03 0.29 -3.86
C LEU A 113 -13.74 -1.22 -3.95
N GLU A 114 -12.94 -1.79 -3.03
CA GLU A 114 -12.59 -3.22 -3.06
C GLU A 114 -13.27 -4.06 -1.96
N ALA A 115 -14.31 -3.51 -1.33
CA ALA A 115 -15.21 -4.28 -0.50
C ALA A 115 -16.20 -5.03 -1.39
N TYR A 116 -15.82 -6.23 -1.84
CA TYR A 116 -16.78 -7.17 -2.42
C TYR A 116 -17.75 -7.64 -1.32
N GLU A 117 -19.04 -7.31 -1.46
CA GLU A 117 -20.14 -7.88 -0.65
C GLU A 117 -20.34 -9.38 -0.93
#